data_AF-A0A833APH7-F1
#
_entry.id   AF-A0A833APH7-F1
#
_cell.length_a   1.000
_cell.length_b   1.000
_cell.length_c   1.000
_cell.angle_alpha   90.00
_cell.angle_beta   90.00
_cell.angle_gamma   90.00
#
_symmetry.space_group_name_H-M   'P 1'
#
loop_
_entity.id
_entity.type
_entity.pdbx_description
1 polymer ?
#
loop_
_entity_poly.entity_id
_entity_poly.type
_entity_poly.pdbx_seq_one_letter_code
_entity_poly.pdbx_strand_id
1 'polypeptide(L)'
;FMVKSEGGDVRIVYSPLDAVKIARKNPDKKVVFFAVGFETTAPLNAMAAFQAKREGLKNFSLLASHVLVPPAMRALLSSPQNRVQGYLAAGHVCTIMGIAEYIPIAREFGVPIVVTGFEPLDILEGILQVVKLLESGKAEVLNPYSRVARDEGNPAAQQLLKQVFTVTDRKWRGIGEIPMSGFSLNEDYAEHDAEKIFGMGTIQVDEPQECISGLILQGLKKPNECPEFGTLCTPQTPLGATMVSSEGACSAYYSYARAGR
;
A
#
# COMPACT_ATOMS: atom_id res chain seq x y z
N PHE A 1 -3.67 18.19 -8.47
CA PHE A 1 -4.15 19.58 -8.35
C PHE A 1 -4.84 20.10 -9.61
N MET A 2 -4.57 19.56 -10.81
CA MET A 2 -5.21 20.00 -12.07
C MET A 2 -6.75 19.97 -12.04
N VAL A 3 -7.36 18.84 -11.65
CA VAL A 3 -8.83 18.72 -11.52
C VAL A 3 -9.42 19.81 -10.61
N LYS A 4 -8.73 20.17 -9.53
CA LYS A 4 -9.17 21.24 -8.62
C LYS A 4 -9.03 22.63 -9.25
N SER A 5 -7.92 22.91 -9.94
CA SER A 5 -7.73 24.20 -10.63
C SER A 5 -8.68 24.38 -11.83
N GLU A 6 -9.14 23.29 -12.42
CA GLU A 6 -10.11 23.28 -13.51
C GLU A 6 -11.57 23.34 -13.03
N GLY A 7 -11.81 23.50 -11.71
CA GLY A 7 -13.13 23.71 -11.13
C GLY A 7 -13.77 22.50 -10.46
N GLY A 8 -13.09 21.36 -10.37
CA GLY A 8 -13.56 20.19 -9.64
C GLY A 8 -13.52 20.38 -8.10
N ASP A 9 -14.53 19.88 -7.39
CA ASP A 9 -14.59 19.89 -5.92
C ASP A 9 -13.74 18.75 -5.33
N VAL A 10 -12.43 19.02 -5.17
CA VAL A 10 -11.48 18.09 -4.55
C VAL A 10 -11.09 18.56 -3.15
N ARG A 11 -11.33 17.70 -2.17
CA ARG A 11 -11.08 17.96 -0.74
C ARG A 11 -10.07 16.98 -0.18
N ILE A 12 -9.14 17.49 0.61
CA ILE A 12 -8.22 16.68 1.40
C ILE A 12 -8.94 16.33 2.71
N VAL A 13 -8.96 15.06 3.07
CA VAL A 13 -9.53 14.57 4.33
C VAL A 13 -8.50 13.73 5.06
N TYR A 14 -8.56 13.72 6.39
CA TYR A 14 -7.65 12.93 7.23
C TYR A 14 -8.16 11.50 7.45
N SER A 15 -9.47 11.29 7.36
CA SER A 15 -10.10 9.99 7.55
C SER A 15 -11.12 9.70 6.45
N PRO A 16 -11.26 8.42 6.03
CA PRO A 16 -12.37 7.98 5.17
C PRO A 16 -13.74 8.30 5.76
N LEU A 17 -13.86 8.31 7.09
CA LEU A 17 -15.11 8.65 7.78
C LEU A 17 -15.49 10.13 7.65
N ASP A 18 -14.54 11.02 7.37
CA ASP A 18 -14.86 12.41 7.09
C ASP A 18 -15.55 12.55 5.73
N ALA A 19 -15.20 11.71 4.74
CA ALA A 19 -15.93 11.65 3.47
C ALA A 19 -17.38 11.16 3.66
N VAL A 20 -17.62 10.20 4.57
CA VAL A 20 -18.98 9.78 4.97
C VAL A 20 -19.75 10.94 5.60
N LYS A 21 -19.11 11.72 6.50
CA LYS A 21 -19.74 12.93 7.08
C LYS A 21 -20.07 13.97 6.01
N ILE A 22 -19.20 14.15 5.01
CA ILE A 22 -19.45 15.06 3.88
C ILE A 22 -20.65 14.57 3.08
N ALA A 23 -20.74 13.26 2.77
CA ALA A 23 -21.89 12.68 2.07
C ALA A 23 -23.20 12.92 2.82
N ARG A 24 -23.22 12.71 4.15
CA ARG A 24 -24.39 12.97 5.00
C ARG A 24 -24.86 14.42 4.95
N LYS A 25 -23.93 15.38 4.85
CA LYS A 25 -24.23 16.82 4.81
C LYS A 25 -24.61 17.34 3.43
N ASN A 26 -24.40 16.57 2.37
CA ASN A 26 -24.62 16.98 0.98
C ASN A 26 -25.41 15.89 0.23
N PRO A 27 -26.66 15.60 0.61
CA PRO A 27 -27.43 14.47 0.07
C PRO A 27 -27.69 14.59 -1.44
N ASP A 28 -27.66 15.81 -1.98
CA ASP A 28 -27.81 16.18 -3.37
C ASP A 28 -26.53 15.95 -4.21
N LYS A 29 -25.38 15.70 -3.57
CA LYS A 29 -24.09 15.52 -4.24
C LYS A 29 -23.58 14.09 -4.12
N LYS A 30 -22.99 13.57 -5.20
CA LYS A 30 -22.21 12.33 -5.17
C LYS A 30 -20.84 12.60 -4.57
N VAL A 31 -20.49 11.87 -3.52
CA VAL A 31 -19.24 11.98 -2.79
C VAL A 31 -18.45 10.70 -2.98
N VAL A 32 -17.33 10.81 -3.70
CA VAL A 32 -16.42 9.70 -3.95
C VAL A 32 -15.19 9.84 -3.07
N PHE A 33 -14.87 8.81 -2.29
CA PHE A 33 -13.61 8.75 -1.55
C PHE A 33 -12.60 7.88 -2.29
N PHE A 34 -11.41 8.44 -2.56
CA PHE A 34 -10.31 7.69 -3.18
C PHE A 34 -9.57 6.88 -2.13
N ALA A 35 -9.83 5.57 -2.09
CA ALA A 35 -9.39 4.65 -1.07
C ALA A 35 -8.07 3.97 -1.49
N VAL A 36 -6.94 4.60 -1.15
CA VAL A 36 -5.58 4.12 -1.47
C VAL A 36 -4.91 3.50 -0.24
N GLY A 37 -4.08 2.48 -0.47
CA GLY A 37 -3.07 2.03 0.47
C GLY A 37 -3.07 0.54 0.72
N PHE A 38 -2.21 0.11 1.64
CA PHE A 38 -2.03 -1.28 2.02
C PHE A 38 -3.09 -1.77 3.02
N GLU A 39 -2.89 -2.96 3.57
CA GLU A 39 -3.74 -3.58 4.58
C GLU A 39 -3.83 -2.75 5.87
N THR A 40 -2.87 -1.85 6.13
CA THR A 40 -2.94 -0.91 7.25
C THR A 40 -4.09 0.10 7.11
N THR A 41 -4.38 0.59 5.89
CA THR A 41 -5.42 1.62 5.66
C THR A 41 -6.75 1.01 5.25
N ALA A 42 -6.74 -0.19 4.68
CA ALA A 42 -7.93 -0.88 4.19
C ALA A 42 -9.06 -1.03 5.24
N PRO A 43 -8.80 -1.32 6.54
CA PRO A 43 -9.87 -1.45 7.53
C PRO A 43 -10.68 -0.17 7.74
N LEU A 44 -10.04 1.00 7.73
CA LEU A 44 -10.76 2.28 7.86
C LEU A 44 -11.55 2.62 6.59
N ASN A 45 -11.03 2.24 5.43
CA ASN A 45 -11.76 2.38 4.17
C ASN A 45 -12.97 1.44 4.14
N ALA A 46 -12.82 0.18 4.58
CA ALA A 46 -13.91 -0.76 4.75
C ALA A 46 -14.98 -0.23 5.72
N MET A 47 -14.55 0.37 6.83
CA MET A 47 -15.46 0.97 7.81
C MET A 47 -16.31 2.10 7.20
N ALA A 48 -15.74 2.90 6.29
CA ALA A 48 -16.49 3.95 5.61
C ALA A 48 -17.62 3.38 4.72
N ALA A 49 -17.34 2.35 3.92
CA ALA A 49 -18.38 1.66 3.14
C ALA A 49 -19.41 0.96 4.04
N PHE A 50 -18.95 0.27 5.10
CA PHE A 50 -19.80 -0.34 6.10
C PHE A 50 -20.77 0.67 6.73
N GLN A 51 -20.26 1.81 7.17
CA GLN A 51 -21.07 2.86 7.78
C GLN A 51 -22.04 3.50 6.78
N ALA A 52 -21.60 3.78 5.56
CA ALA A 52 -22.45 4.33 4.51
C ALA A 52 -23.63 3.40 4.19
N LYS A 53 -23.38 2.09 4.06
CA LYS A 53 -24.42 1.07 3.85
C LYS A 53 -25.39 1.01 5.02
N ARG A 54 -24.86 0.94 6.25
CA ARG A 54 -25.68 0.89 7.48
C ARG A 54 -26.60 2.11 7.64
N GLU A 55 -26.15 3.28 7.22
CA GLU A 55 -26.92 4.53 7.26
C GLU A 55 -27.79 4.76 6.01
N GLY A 56 -27.72 3.90 4.99
CA GLY A 56 -28.46 4.06 3.74
C GLY A 56 -27.99 5.24 2.87
N LEU A 57 -26.71 5.64 2.97
CA LEU A 57 -26.14 6.79 2.25
C LEU A 57 -25.84 6.46 0.78
N LYS A 58 -26.85 6.59 -0.08
CA LYS A 58 -26.76 6.29 -1.53
C LYS A 58 -25.91 7.26 -2.37
N ASN A 59 -25.37 8.30 -1.74
CA ASN A 59 -24.55 9.32 -2.38
C ASN A 59 -23.06 9.18 -2.03
N PHE A 60 -22.67 8.19 -1.22
CA PHE A 60 -21.28 7.88 -0.90
C PHE A 60 -20.79 6.67 -1.69
N SER A 61 -19.60 6.75 -2.26
CA SER A 61 -18.93 5.62 -2.91
C SER A 61 -17.41 5.63 -2.68
N LEU A 62 -16.79 4.46 -2.72
CA LEU A 62 -15.34 4.28 -2.69
C LEU A 62 -14.81 4.02 -4.09
N LEU A 63 -13.72 4.68 -4.44
CA LEU A 63 -12.83 4.24 -5.51
C LEU A 63 -11.68 3.46 -4.88
N ALA A 64 -11.79 2.13 -4.87
CA ALA A 64 -10.83 1.24 -4.20
C ALA A 64 -9.55 1.05 -5.04
N SER A 65 -8.43 1.51 -4.49
CA SER A 65 -7.08 1.35 -5.05
C SER A 65 -6.15 0.78 -3.99
N HIS A 66 -6.62 -0.28 -3.35
CA HIS A 66 -5.88 -1.02 -2.35
C HIS A 66 -4.99 -2.07 -2.98
N VAL A 67 -3.85 -2.29 -2.32
CA VAL A 67 -2.80 -3.23 -2.73
C VAL A 67 -2.37 -4.10 -1.56
N LEU A 68 -1.90 -5.31 -1.82
CA LEU A 68 -1.55 -6.33 -0.82
C LEU A 68 -0.06 -6.65 -0.82
N VAL A 69 0.55 -6.67 0.36
CA VAL A 69 2.00 -6.88 0.53
C VAL A 69 2.44 -8.31 0.20
N PRO A 70 1.82 -9.39 0.71
CA PRO A 70 2.31 -10.75 0.45
C PRO A 70 2.35 -11.14 -1.05
N PRO A 71 1.34 -10.81 -1.89
CA PRO A 71 1.41 -11.04 -3.34
C PRO A 71 2.55 -10.26 -4.03
N ALA A 72 2.80 -9.02 -3.62
CA ALA A 72 3.92 -8.24 -4.15
C ALA A 72 5.28 -8.83 -3.77
N MET A 73 5.43 -9.31 -2.53
CA MET A 73 6.64 -10.02 -2.11
C MET A 73 6.89 -11.25 -2.98
N ARG A 74 5.85 -12.06 -3.24
CA ARG A 74 5.94 -13.22 -4.13
C ARG A 74 6.37 -12.82 -5.54
N ALA A 75 5.75 -11.80 -6.11
CA ALA A 75 6.11 -11.31 -7.44
C ALA A 75 7.58 -10.88 -7.54
N LEU A 76 8.10 -10.19 -6.52
CA LEU A 76 9.51 -9.79 -6.45
C LEU A 76 10.44 -10.99 -6.32
N LEU A 77 10.12 -11.93 -5.43
CA LEU A 77 10.93 -13.13 -5.18
C LEU A 77 10.97 -14.08 -6.38
N SER A 78 9.88 -14.17 -7.14
CA SER A 78 9.79 -14.97 -8.37
C SER A 78 10.51 -14.32 -9.57
N SER A 79 10.91 -13.05 -9.47
CA SER A 79 11.60 -12.37 -10.57
C SER A 79 12.98 -12.99 -10.84
N PRO A 80 13.38 -13.22 -12.10
CA PRO A 80 14.74 -13.67 -12.43
C PRO A 80 15.81 -12.62 -12.07
N GLN A 81 15.40 -11.36 -11.84
CA GLN A 81 16.28 -10.27 -11.40
C GLN A 81 16.25 -10.08 -9.87
N ASN A 82 15.60 -10.97 -9.12
CA ASN A 82 15.50 -10.87 -7.68
C ASN A 82 16.89 -10.81 -7.02
N ARG A 83 17.02 -9.90 -6.05
CA ARG A 83 18.23 -9.73 -5.22
C ARG A 83 17.93 -9.84 -3.73
N VAL A 84 16.67 -10.00 -3.36
CA VAL A 84 16.22 -10.01 -1.96
C VAL A 84 16.55 -11.35 -1.34
N GLN A 85 17.33 -11.31 -0.26
CA GLN A 85 17.74 -12.47 0.51
C GLN A 85 16.97 -12.60 1.83
N GLY A 86 16.39 -11.50 2.33
CA GLY A 86 15.54 -11.50 3.52
C GLY A 86 14.70 -10.24 3.59
N TYR A 87 13.63 -10.27 4.37
CA TYR A 87 12.68 -9.17 4.51
C TYR A 87 12.60 -8.65 5.93
N LEU A 88 12.45 -7.32 6.04
CA LEU A 88 11.89 -6.67 7.21
C LEU A 88 10.41 -6.42 6.93
N ALA A 89 9.52 -7.21 7.54
CA ALA A 89 8.08 -7.10 7.33
C ALA A 89 7.53 -5.85 8.04
N ALA A 90 6.69 -5.09 7.35
CA ALA A 90 6.15 -3.84 7.88
C ALA A 90 5.25 -4.08 9.09
N GLY A 91 5.68 -3.63 10.28
CA GLY A 91 4.98 -3.87 11.54
C GLY A 91 3.51 -3.44 11.53
N HIS A 92 3.18 -2.29 10.94
CA HIS A 92 1.79 -1.82 10.86
C HIS A 92 0.88 -2.73 10.03
N VAL A 93 1.39 -3.33 8.95
CA VAL A 93 0.64 -4.33 8.16
C VAL A 93 0.42 -5.58 9.00
N CYS A 94 1.46 -6.02 9.72
CA CYS A 94 1.41 -7.18 10.61
C CYS A 94 0.45 -6.96 11.79
N THR A 95 0.28 -5.73 12.28
CA THR A 95 -0.73 -5.41 13.30
C THR A 95 -2.15 -5.72 12.83
N ILE A 96 -2.42 -5.61 11.52
CA ILE A 96 -3.72 -5.94 10.93
C ILE A 96 -3.78 -7.41 10.53
N MET A 97 -2.85 -7.86 9.71
CA MET A 97 -2.91 -9.16 9.03
C MET A 97 -2.22 -10.30 9.79
N GLY A 98 -1.43 -9.98 10.81
CA GLY A 98 -0.58 -10.95 11.47
C GLY A 98 0.59 -11.38 10.58
N ILE A 99 1.12 -12.58 10.83
CA ILE A 99 2.31 -13.11 10.13
C ILE A 99 2.02 -14.36 9.29
N ALA A 100 0.80 -14.87 9.32
CA ALA A 100 0.46 -16.18 8.77
C ALA A 100 0.79 -16.32 7.28
N GLU A 101 0.57 -15.27 6.48
CA GLU A 101 0.85 -15.28 5.04
C GLU A 101 2.36 -15.26 4.70
N TYR A 102 3.20 -14.78 5.63
CA TYR A 102 4.66 -14.76 5.44
C TYR A 102 5.28 -16.14 5.65
N ILE A 103 4.68 -17.00 6.47
CA ILE A 103 5.19 -18.35 6.76
C ILE A 103 5.36 -19.21 5.49
N PRO A 104 4.35 -19.37 4.62
CA PRO A 104 4.53 -20.10 3.38
C PRO A 104 5.49 -19.39 2.42
N ILE A 105 5.56 -18.05 2.40
CA ILE A 105 6.50 -17.31 1.55
C ILE A 105 7.95 -17.62 1.96
N ALA A 106 8.26 -17.55 3.26
CA ALA A 106 9.60 -17.85 3.77
C ALA A 106 10.03 -19.27 3.41
N ARG A 107 9.15 -20.25 3.57
CA ARG A 107 9.42 -21.66 3.24
C ARG A 107 9.61 -21.91 1.75
N GLU A 108 8.74 -21.34 0.92
CA GLU A 108 8.73 -21.55 -0.53
C GLU A 108 9.95 -20.95 -1.22
N PHE A 109 10.34 -19.73 -0.82
CA PHE A 109 11.45 -19.01 -1.45
C PHE A 109 12.76 -19.14 -0.68
N GLY A 110 12.77 -19.79 0.48
CA GLY A 110 13.97 -19.94 1.30
C GLY A 110 14.52 -18.61 1.83
N VAL A 111 13.65 -17.63 2.08
CA VAL A 111 14.04 -16.29 2.55
C VAL A 111 13.52 -16.02 3.96
N PRO A 112 14.37 -15.63 4.93
CA PRO A 112 13.89 -15.20 6.25
C PRO A 112 13.09 -13.91 6.18
N ILE A 113 12.06 -13.82 7.02
CA ILE A 113 11.18 -12.65 7.12
C ILE A 113 11.06 -12.27 8.60
N VAL A 114 11.45 -11.05 8.96
CA VAL A 114 11.40 -10.59 10.35
C VAL A 114 10.49 -9.38 10.46
N VAL A 115 9.47 -9.44 11.32
CA VAL A 115 8.58 -8.30 11.56
C VAL A 115 9.33 -7.22 12.33
N THR A 116 9.28 -5.98 11.84
CA THR A 116 9.94 -4.85 12.49
C THR A 116 8.98 -3.72 12.79
N GLY A 117 9.24 -3.04 13.91
CA GLY A 117 8.73 -1.70 14.16
C GLY A 117 9.44 -0.63 13.34
N PHE A 118 9.24 0.62 13.75
CA PHE A 118 9.76 1.80 13.05
C PHE A 118 10.73 2.62 13.89
N GLU A 119 10.96 2.24 15.15
CA GLU A 119 12.01 2.84 15.96
C GLU A 119 13.39 2.36 15.49
N PRO A 120 14.46 3.17 15.64
CA PRO A 120 15.80 2.77 15.21
C PRO A 120 16.25 1.42 15.79
N LEU A 121 15.92 1.16 17.07
CA LEU A 121 16.24 -0.12 17.72
C LEU A 121 15.41 -1.29 17.17
N ASP A 122 14.14 -1.07 16.83
CA ASP A 122 13.31 -2.12 16.21
C ASP A 122 13.90 -2.54 14.84
N ILE A 123 14.39 -1.55 14.06
CA ILE A 123 15.01 -1.80 12.76
C ILE A 123 16.35 -2.52 12.91
N LEU A 124 17.21 -2.08 13.83
CA LEU A 124 18.50 -2.73 14.09
C LEU A 124 18.33 -4.18 14.57
N GLU A 125 17.38 -4.43 15.47
CA GLU A 125 17.06 -5.79 15.91
C GLU A 125 16.54 -6.64 14.73
N GLY A 126 15.65 -6.09 13.91
CA GLY A 126 15.18 -6.76 12.69
C GLY A 126 16.31 -7.17 11.75
N ILE A 127 17.22 -6.25 11.46
CA ILE A 127 18.40 -6.52 10.61
C ILE A 127 19.25 -7.62 11.24
N LEU A 128 19.56 -7.52 12.54
CA LEU A 128 20.35 -8.51 13.26
C LEU A 128 19.74 -9.92 13.15
N GLN A 129 18.43 -10.03 13.34
CA GLN A 129 17.72 -11.30 13.27
C GLN A 129 17.72 -11.88 11.85
N VAL A 130 17.52 -11.05 10.82
CA VAL A 130 17.64 -11.49 9.41
C VAL A 130 19.05 -12.03 9.14
N VAL A 131 20.10 -11.30 9.55
CA VAL A 131 21.49 -11.72 9.33
C VAL A 131 21.78 -13.05 10.02
N LYS A 132 21.36 -13.23 11.28
CA LYS A 132 21.53 -14.52 12.00
C LYS A 132 20.83 -15.68 11.29
N LEU A 133 19.61 -15.46 10.80
CA LEU A 133 18.87 -16.48 10.04
C LEU A 133 19.62 -16.86 8.75
N LEU A 134 20.11 -15.87 8.01
CA LEU A 134 20.92 -16.07 6.81
C LEU A 134 22.20 -16.86 7.10
N GLU A 135 22.97 -16.48 8.12
CA GLU A 135 24.20 -17.17 8.52
C GLU A 135 23.96 -18.62 8.96
N SER A 136 22.79 -18.88 9.56
CA SER A 136 22.38 -20.23 9.97
C SER A 136 21.72 -21.06 8.86
N GLY A 137 21.50 -20.49 7.68
CA GLY A 137 20.82 -21.14 6.56
C GLY A 137 19.33 -21.41 6.82
N LYS A 138 18.68 -20.62 7.68
CA LYS A 138 17.27 -20.81 8.07
C LYS A 138 16.36 -19.79 7.40
N ALA A 139 15.24 -20.28 6.87
CA ALA A 139 14.17 -19.47 6.29
C ALA A 139 12.94 -19.50 7.20
N GLU A 140 12.99 -18.72 8.29
CA GLU A 140 11.95 -18.64 9.30
C GLU A 140 11.29 -17.25 9.32
N VAL A 141 10.08 -17.20 9.89
CA VAL A 141 9.39 -15.93 10.19
C VAL A 141 9.54 -15.63 11.67
N LEU A 142 10.11 -14.48 12.03
CA LEU A 142 10.25 -14.05 13.42
C LEU A 142 9.45 -12.76 13.66
N ASN A 143 8.88 -12.65 14.86
CA ASN A 143 8.13 -11.47 15.28
C ASN A 143 8.70 -10.85 16.58
N PRO A 144 9.83 -10.14 16.50
CA PRO A 144 10.35 -9.37 17.64
C PRO A 144 9.47 -8.16 17.98
N TYR A 145 8.51 -7.79 17.12
CA TYR A 145 7.57 -6.68 17.31
C TYR A 145 6.25 -7.08 18.01
N SER A 146 6.26 -8.20 18.75
CA SER A 146 5.08 -8.81 19.39
C SER A 146 4.36 -7.90 20.40
N ARG A 147 5.03 -6.86 20.91
CA ARG A 147 4.41 -5.81 21.75
C ARG A 147 3.31 -5.01 21.05
N VAL A 148 3.29 -4.98 19.72
CA VAL A 148 2.32 -4.22 18.92
C VAL A 148 1.63 -5.13 17.89
N ALA A 149 2.38 -5.95 17.17
CA ALA A 149 1.85 -6.86 16.17
C ALA A 149 1.74 -8.28 16.74
N ARG A 150 0.52 -8.76 16.99
CA ARG A 150 0.30 -10.16 17.36
C ARG A 150 0.40 -11.05 16.13
N ASP A 151 0.75 -12.33 16.32
CA ASP A 151 0.93 -13.28 15.22
C ASP A 151 -0.37 -13.50 14.42
N GLU A 152 -1.52 -13.46 15.11
CA GLU A 152 -2.84 -13.53 14.48
C GLU A 152 -3.33 -12.19 13.90
N GLY A 153 -2.63 -11.09 14.18
CA GLY A 153 -3.00 -9.73 13.79
C GLY A 153 -4.21 -9.17 14.55
N ASN A 154 -5.13 -8.56 13.82
CA ASN A 154 -6.37 -8.00 14.35
C ASN A 154 -7.59 -8.73 13.75
N PRO A 155 -8.15 -9.74 14.46
CA PRO A 155 -9.27 -10.52 13.95
C PRO A 155 -10.50 -9.70 13.57
N ALA A 156 -10.80 -8.62 14.31
CA ALA A 156 -11.94 -7.75 14.03
C ALA A 156 -11.72 -6.95 12.73
N ALA A 157 -10.51 -6.42 12.51
CA ALA A 157 -10.17 -5.72 11.28
C ALA A 157 -10.20 -6.67 10.08
N GLN A 158 -9.62 -7.87 10.21
CA GLN A 158 -9.65 -8.89 9.17
C GLN A 158 -11.09 -9.33 8.82
N GLN A 159 -11.96 -9.47 9.82
CA GLN A 159 -13.37 -9.80 9.59
C GLN A 159 -14.07 -8.69 8.81
N LEU A 160 -13.84 -7.42 9.15
CA LEU A 160 -14.40 -6.28 8.42
C LEU A 160 -13.90 -6.24 6.97
N LEU A 161 -12.61 -6.48 6.74
CA LEU A 161 -12.06 -6.57 5.39
C LEU A 161 -12.75 -7.66 4.58
N LYS A 162 -12.92 -8.87 5.13
CA LYS A 162 -13.63 -9.99 4.47
C LYS A 162 -15.10 -9.67 4.21
N GLN A 163 -15.73 -8.89 5.08
CA GLN A 163 -17.13 -8.51 4.91
C GLN A 163 -17.32 -7.51 3.77
N VAL A 164 -16.36 -6.60 3.55
CA VAL A 164 -16.53 -5.46 2.61
C VAL A 164 -15.84 -5.69 1.27
N PHE A 165 -14.70 -6.37 1.28
CA PHE A 165 -13.85 -6.52 0.11
C PHE A 165 -13.75 -7.96 -0.38
N THR A 166 -13.43 -8.11 -1.66
CA THR A 166 -12.89 -9.32 -2.26
C THR A 166 -11.47 -9.05 -2.76
N VAL A 167 -10.64 -10.09 -2.80
CA VAL A 167 -9.31 -10.01 -3.42
C VAL A 167 -9.46 -10.05 -4.94
N THR A 168 -8.67 -9.24 -5.63
CA THR A 168 -8.64 -9.12 -7.09
C THR A 168 -7.20 -8.90 -7.58
N ASP A 169 -6.99 -9.12 -8.87
CA ASP A 169 -5.77 -8.68 -9.56
C ASP A 169 -5.69 -7.16 -9.54
N ARG A 170 -4.47 -6.63 -9.46
CA ARG A 170 -4.26 -5.18 -9.38
C ARG A 170 -2.99 -4.77 -10.11
N LYS A 171 -3.07 -3.65 -10.84
CA LYS A 171 -1.92 -3.00 -11.44
C LYS A 171 -1.14 -2.23 -10.38
N TRP A 172 0.14 -2.56 -10.24
CA TRP A 172 1.13 -1.86 -9.44
C TRP A 172 1.92 -0.92 -10.34
N ARG A 173 1.90 0.36 -9.99
CA ARG A 173 2.61 1.41 -10.72
C ARG A 173 4.11 1.08 -10.83
N GLY A 174 4.66 1.11 -12.03
CA GLY A 174 6.05 0.76 -12.33
C GLY A 174 6.42 -0.74 -12.27
N ILE A 175 5.50 -1.63 -11.90
CA ILE A 175 5.76 -3.09 -11.83
C ILE A 175 4.90 -3.84 -12.85
N GLY A 176 3.62 -3.47 -12.97
CA GLY A 176 2.65 -4.15 -13.84
C GLY A 176 1.52 -4.78 -13.03
N GLU A 177 0.73 -5.63 -13.67
CA GLU A 177 -0.34 -6.37 -13.00
C GLU A 177 0.25 -7.47 -12.13
N ILE A 178 -0.19 -7.54 -10.88
CA ILE A 178 0.14 -8.63 -9.95
C ILE A 178 -1.15 -9.35 -9.59
N PRO A 179 -1.24 -10.67 -9.81
CA PRO A 179 -2.43 -11.43 -9.47
C PRO A 179 -2.76 -11.39 -7.97
N MET A 180 -4.04 -11.37 -7.64
CA MET A 180 -4.56 -11.43 -6.26
C MET A 180 -3.92 -10.42 -5.32
N SER A 181 -3.59 -9.22 -5.82
CA SER A 181 -2.74 -8.24 -5.12
C SER A 181 -3.46 -6.95 -4.74
N GLY A 182 -4.79 -6.91 -4.83
CA GLY A 182 -5.57 -5.76 -4.39
C GLY A 182 -6.93 -6.15 -3.82
N PHE A 183 -7.60 -5.15 -3.23
CA PHE A 183 -9.00 -5.26 -2.81
C PHE A 183 -9.92 -4.49 -3.74
N SER A 184 -11.09 -5.07 -4.04
CA SER A 184 -12.25 -4.41 -4.63
C SER A 184 -13.46 -4.62 -3.73
N LEU A 185 -14.48 -3.76 -3.84
CA LEU A 185 -15.73 -3.95 -3.09
C LEU A 185 -16.44 -5.22 -3.60
N ASN A 186 -16.94 -6.03 -2.67
CA ASN A 186 -17.73 -7.21 -3.04
C ASN A 186 -19.16 -6.82 -3.45
N GLU A 187 -19.94 -7.79 -3.91
CA GLU A 187 -21.30 -7.54 -4.42
C GLU A 187 -22.25 -6.95 -3.39
N ASP A 188 -22.09 -7.28 -2.10
CA ASP A 188 -22.91 -6.70 -1.03
C ASP A 188 -22.70 -5.17 -0.92
N TYR A 189 -21.57 -4.65 -1.40
CA TYR A 189 -21.25 -3.23 -1.39
C TYR A 189 -21.18 -2.61 -2.79
N ALA A 190 -21.76 -3.26 -3.81
CA ALA A 190 -21.76 -2.76 -5.19
C ALA A 190 -22.39 -1.37 -5.33
N GLU A 191 -23.40 -1.02 -4.52
CA GLU A 191 -24.02 0.32 -4.48
C GLU A 191 -23.09 1.41 -3.93
N HIS A 192 -21.91 1.05 -3.43
CA HIS A 192 -20.88 1.98 -2.96
C HIS A 192 -19.59 1.87 -3.79
N ASP A 193 -19.58 1.10 -4.88
CA ASP A 193 -18.42 0.95 -5.74
C ASP A 193 -18.44 2.02 -6.84
N ALA A 194 -17.50 2.96 -6.75
CA ALA A 194 -17.41 4.06 -7.72
C ALA A 194 -17.09 3.55 -9.14
N GLU A 195 -16.30 2.48 -9.30
CA GLU A 195 -15.99 1.92 -10.63
C GLU A 195 -17.27 1.42 -11.30
N LYS A 196 -18.13 0.72 -10.55
CA LYS A 196 -19.42 0.23 -11.02
C LYS A 196 -20.43 1.36 -11.25
N ILE A 197 -20.58 2.29 -10.31
CA ILE A 197 -21.56 3.39 -10.37
C ILE A 197 -21.31 4.30 -11.58
N PHE A 198 -20.04 4.66 -11.83
CA PHE A 198 -19.68 5.61 -12.88
C PHE A 198 -19.27 4.94 -14.19
N GLY A 199 -19.33 3.60 -14.26
CA GLY A 199 -18.97 2.84 -15.46
C GLY A 199 -17.53 3.11 -15.91
N MET A 200 -16.60 3.19 -14.95
CA MET A 200 -15.21 3.50 -15.26
C MET A 200 -14.60 2.31 -16.01
N GLY A 201 -14.28 2.52 -17.29
CA GLY A 201 -13.53 1.54 -18.08
C GLY A 201 -12.06 1.49 -17.68
N THR A 202 -11.28 0.69 -18.41
CA THR A 202 -9.83 0.60 -18.22
C THR A 202 -9.15 1.91 -18.62
N ILE A 203 -8.77 2.74 -17.65
CA ILE A 203 -7.96 3.93 -17.89
C ILE A 203 -6.50 3.51 -17.97
N GLN A 204 -5.89 3.64 -19.14
CA GLN A 204 -4.44 3.53 -19.28
C GLN A 204 -3.81 4.90 -19.04
N VAL A 205 -2.97 4.98 -18.01
CA VAL A 205 -2.12 6.14 -17.75
C VAL A 205 -0.69 5.72 -18.04
N ASP A 206 -0.06 6.43 -18.98
CA ASP A 206 1.35 6.27 -19.25
C ASP A 206 2.17 6.99 -18.19
N GLU A 207 3.15 6.28 -17.64
CA GLU A 207 4.13 6.91 -16.76
C GLU A 207 5.18 7.63 -17.60
N PRO A 208 5.75 8.75 -17.11
CA PRO A 208 6.85 9.41 -17.80
C PRO A 208 7.97 8.41 -18.09
N GLN A 209 8.40 8.32 -19.35
CA GLN A 209 9.38 7.31 -19.80
C GLN A 209 10.72 7.46 -19.09
N GLU A 210 11.04 8.66 -18.64
CA GLU A 210 12.25 9.02 -17.91
C GLU A 210 12.22 8.52 -16.46
N CYS A 211 11.04 8.15 -15.94
CA CYS A 211 10.89 7.75 -14.54
C CYS A 211 11.19 6.28 -14.32
N ILE A 212 12.35 5.97 -13.72
CA ILE A 212 12.71 4.59 -13.34
C ILE A 212 12.15 4.11 -11.99
N SER A 213 11.06 4.72 -11.51
CA SER A 213 10.51 4.41 -10.17
C SER A 213 10.14 2.93 -9.99
N GLY A 214 9.74 2.25 -11.07
CA GLY A 214 9.51 0.81 -11.07
C GLY A 214 10.74 -0.02 -10.69
N LEU A 215 11.92 0.33 -11.20
CA LEU A 215 13.18 -0.35 -10.84
C LEU A 215 13.58 -0.08 -9.38
N ILE A 216 13.24 1.10 -8.87
CA ILE A 216 13.48 1.48 -7.47
C ILE A 216 12.57 0.70 -6.53
N LEU A 217 11.27 0.59 -6.86
CA LEU A 217 10.30 -0.20 -6.09
C LEU A 217 10.65 -1.69 -6.06
N GLN A 218 11.29 -2.21 -7.11
CA GLN A 218 11.79 -3.59 -7.16
C GLN A 218 13.14 -3.79 -6.44
N GLY A 219 13.76 -2.72 -5.92
CA GLY A 219 15.08 -2.79 -5.26
C GLY A 219 16.24 -3.03 -6.23
N LEU A 220 16.02 -2.90 -7.55
CA LEU A 220 17.06 -3.07 -8.57
C LEU A 220 17.97 -1.84 -8.68
N LYS A 221 17.42 -0.66 -8.36
CA LYS A 221 18.10 0.64 -8.39
C LYS A 221 17.79 1.45 -7.14
N LYS A 222 18.70 2.32 -6.73
CA LYS A 222 18.47 3.33 -5.69
C LYS A 222 18.00 4.66 -6.30
N PRO A 223 17.30 5.52 -5.55
CA PRO A 223 16.87 6.83 -6.06
C PRO A 223 17.99 7.69 -6.63
N ASN A 224 19.18 7.66 -6.03
CA ASN A 224 20.35 8.41 -6.51
C ASN A 224 21.01 7.81 -7.78
N GLU A 225 20.54 6.66 -8.27
CA GLU A 225 20.93 6.10 -9.57
C GLU A 225 19.97 6.55 -10.71
N CYS A 226 18.90 7.28 -10.39
CA CYS A 226 17.99 7.84 -11.38
C CYS A 226 18.54 9.16 -11.94
N PRO A 227 18.67 9.32 -13.28
CA PRO A 227 19.18 10.55 -13.90
C PRO A 227 18.34 11.81 -13.57
N GLU A 228 17.03 11.62 -13.39
CA GLU A 228 16.09 12.71 -13.12
C GLU A 228 16.01 13.10 -11.64
N PHE A 229 16.63 12.31 -10.76
CA PHE A 229 16.47 12.49 -9.31
C PHE A 229 17.13 13.77 -8.81
N GLY A 230 16.31 14.66 -8.26
CA GLY A 230 16.74 15.93 -7.70
C GLY A 230 17.14 16.99 -8.74
N THR A 231 16.91 16.70 -10.03
CA THR A 231 17.04 17.62 -11.17
C THR A 231 15.65 17.98 -11.67
N LEU A 232 15.11 17.24 -12.66
CA LEU A 232 13.74 17.42 -13.17
C LEU A 232 12.70 16.86 -12.20
N CYS A 233 13.03 15.77 -11.50
CA CYS A 233 12.18 15.13 -10.50
C CYS A 233 12.52 15.62 -9.09
N THR A 234 11.65 16.46 -8.52
CA THR A 234 11.76 16.98 -7.14
C THR A 234 10.41 16.83 -6.42
N PRO A 235 10.33 17.01 -5.08
CA PRO A 235 9.03 17.04 -4.40
C PRO A 235 8.08 18.12 -4.94
N GLN A 236 8.61 19.24 -5.45
CA GLN A 236 7.82 20.30 -6.09
C GLN A 236 7.39 19.94 -7.52
N THR A 237 8.22 19.22 -8.25
CA THR A 237 7.99 18.76 -9.64
C THR A 237 8.17 17.25 -9.77
N PRO A 238 7.29 16.43 -9.18
CA PRO A 238 7.51 14.98 -9.13
C PRO A 238 7.14 14.31 -10.45
N LEU A 239 8.07 13.52 -11.01
CA LEU A 239 7.80 12.68 -12.19
C LEU A 239 7.11 11.35 -11.83
N GLY A 240 7.44 10.77 -10.66
CA GLY A 240 6.97 9.44 -10.24
C GLY A 240 6.28 9.45 -8.88
N ALA A 241 5.42 8.45 -8.64
CA ALA A 241 4.67 8.32 -7.37
C ALA A 241 5.58 8.24 -6.14
N THR A 242 6.78 7.67 -6.28
CA THR A 242 7.78 7.56 -5.21
C THR A 242 8.42 8.89 -4.81
N MET A 243 8.23 9.96 -5.59
CA MET A 243 8.60 11.34 -5.23
C MET A 243 7.41 12.14 -4.70
N VAL A 244 6.17 11.80 -5.11
CA VAL A 244 4.95 12.47 -4.65
C VAL A 244 4.64 12.13 -3.18
N SER A 245 4.75 10.85 -2.82
CA SER A 245 4.41 10.40 -1.47
C SER A 245 5.50 10.76 -0.47
N SER A 246 5.12 11.22 0.73
CA SER A 246 6.04 11.38 1.86
C SER A 246 6.64 10.06 2.34
N GLU A 247 5.98 8.93 2.06
CA GLU A 247 6.47 7.58 2.33
C GLU A 247 7.28 7.01 1.15
N GLY A 248 7.34 7.74 0.03
CA GLY A 248 8.00 7.28 -1.18
C GLY A 248 9.52 7.25 -1.03
N ALA A 249 10.16 6.18 -1.51
CA ALA A 249 11.61 5.99 -1.41
C ALA A 249 12.42 7.17 -2.00
N CYS A 250 11.97 7.75 -3.13
CA CYS A 250 12.65 8.89 -3.73
C CYS A 250 12.49 10.15 -2.87
N SER A 251 11.28 10.44 -2.38
CA SER A 251 11.04 11.58 -1.49
C SER A 251 11.88 11.50 -0.21
N ALA A 252 11.94 10.32 0.42
CA ALA A 252 12.77 10.08 1.60
C ALA A 252 14.27 10.27 1.31
N TYR A 253 14.77 9.70 0.20
CA TYR A 253 16.15 9.94 -0.23
C TYR A 253 16.43 11.43 -0.47
N TYR A 254 15.50 12.17 -1.07
CA TYR A 254 15.69 13.59 -1.36
C TYR A 254 15.80 14.42 -0.09
N SER A 255 14.93 14.14 0.90
CA SER A 255 14.91 14.86 2.18
C SER A 255 16.11 14.56 3.06
N TYR A 256 16.60 13.31 3.09
CA TYR A 256 17.58 12.88 4.10
C TYR A 256 18.97 12.56 3.54
N ALA A 257 19.10 12.10 2.29
CA ALA A 257 20.42 11.76 1.73
C ALA A 257 21.25 13.00 1.34
N ARG A 258 20.64 14.19 1.25
CA ARG A 258 21.34 15.46 1.06
C ARG A 258 21.99 16.00 2.35
N ALA A 259 21.64 15.49 3.52
CA ALA A 259 22.19 15.94 4.80
C ALA A 259 23.62 15.40 5.10
N GLY A 260 24.22 14.65 4.17
CA GLY A 260 25.55 14.05 4.32
C GLY A 260 26.56 14.43 3.24
N ARG A 261 26.40 15.58 2.56
CA ARG A 261 27.43 16.20 1.73
C ARG A 261 27.82 17.56 2.29
#